data_AF-A0A7J4TCP7-F1
#
_entry.id   AF-A0A7J4TCP7-F1
#
_cell.length_a   1.000
_cell.length_b   1.000
_cell.length_c   1.000
_cell.angle_alpha   90.00
_cell.angle_beta   90.00
_cell.angle_gamma   90.00
#
_symmetry.space_group_name_H-M   'P 1'
#
loop_
_entity.id
_entity.type
_entity.pdbx_description
1 polymer ?
#
loop_
_entity_poly.entity_id
_entity_poly.type
_entity_poly.pdbx_seq_one_letter_code
_entity_poly.pdbx_strand_id
1 'polypeptide(L)'
;MFTGTECDHCHANLPEVGKVEKELGVEFVKLEVWHNAENAAFLEKVDQDGQGEVWCGGIPFYYNEKTGKKLCGPQKYEKLLALAKGE
;
A
#
# COMPACT_ATOMS: atom_id res chain seq x y z
N MET A 1 -1.20 3.69 0.76
CA MET A 1 -1.56 2.60 -0.17
C MET A 1 -1.37 3.14 -1.58
N PHE A 2 -0.47 2.54 -2.35
CA PHE A 2 -0.35 2.87 -3.77
C PHE A 2 -1.37 2.03 -4.55
N THR A 3 -2.04 2.68 -5.50
CA THR A 3 -3.19 2.16 -6.24
C THR A 3 -3.16 2.69 -7.67
N GLY A 4 -3.99 2.12 -8.54
CA GLY A 4 -4.25 2.60 -9.89
C GLY A 4 -5.75 2.84 -10.02
N THR A 5 -6.15 3.85 -10.79
CA THR A 5 -7.58 4.18 -10.98
C THR A 5 -8.37 3.02 -11.56
N GLU A 6 -7.78 2.25 -12.47
CA GLU A 6 -8.43 1.11 -13.14
C GLU A 6 -7.99 -0.26 -12.56
N CYS A 7 -7.39 -0.27 -11.37
CA CYS A 7 -6.84 -1.48 -10.75
C CYS A 7 -7.94 -2.30 -10.04
N ASP A 8 -8.42 -3.36 -10.70
CA ASP A 8 -9.44 -4.27 -10.13
C ASP A 8 -9.02 -4.87 -8.78
N HIS A 9 -7.76 -5.29 -8.65
CA HIS A 9 -7.22 -5.84 -7.41
C HIS A 9 -7.18 -4.83 -6.26
N CYS A 10 -6.98 -3.54 -6.58
CA CYS A 10 -6.98 -2.46 -5.61
C CYS A 10 -8.39 -2.22 -5.11
N HIS A 11 -9.37 -2.14 -6.02
CA HIS A 11 -10.79 -2.00 -5.70
C HIS A 11 -11.32 -3.17 -4.88
N ALA A 12 -10.98 -4.41 -5.27
CA ALA A 12 -11.36 -5.61 -4.54
C ALA A 12 -10.85 -5.63 -3.09
N ASN A 13 -9.73 -4.94 -2.81
CA ASN A 13 -9.15 -4.93 -1.46
C ASN A 13 -9.65 -3.77 -0.57
N LEU A 14 -10.32 -2.76 -1.13
CA LEU A 14 -10.87 -1.62 -0.37
C LEU A 14 -11.75 -2.01 0.83
N PRO A 15 -12.58 -3.08 0.79
CA PRO A 15 -13.37 -3.47 1.96
C PRO A 15 -12.51 -3.84 3.18
N GLU A 16 -11.36 -4.48 2.97
CA GLU A 16 -10.46 -4.84 4.07
C GLU A 16 -9.74 -3.61 4.62
N VAL A 17 -9.35 -2.67 3.75
CA VAL A 17 -8.77 -1.38 4.13
C VAL A 17 -9.75 -0.59 4.99
N GLY A 18 -11.00 -0.45 4.55
CA GLY A 18 -12.03 0.31 5.27
C GLY A 18 -12.36 -0.28 6.65
N LYS A 19 -12.24 -1.60 6.84
CA LYS A 19 -12.37 -2.23 8.17
C LYS A 19 -11.26 -1.75 9.11
N VAL A 20 -10.01 -1.72 8.65
CA VAL A 20 -8.87 -1.26 9.46
C VAL A 20 -8.98 0.24 9.78
N GLU A 21 -9.33 1.06 8.78
CA GLU A 21 -9.52 2.51 8.96
C GLU A 21 -10.58 2.81 10.03
N LYS A 22 -11.73 2.11 9.95
CA LYS A 22 -12.81 2.24 10.93
C LYS A 22 -12.40 1.81 12.34
N GLU A 23 -11.62 0.73 12.45
CA GLU A 23 -11.23 0.19 13.75
C GLU A 23 -10.18 1.04 14.45
N LEU A 24 -9.16 1.49 13.72
CA LEU A 24 -8.05 2.25 14.29
C LEU A 24 -8.30 3.77 14.28
N GLY A 25 -9.33 4.25 13.56
CA GLY A 25 -9.55 5.68 13.35
C GLY A 25 -8.45 6.34 12.52
N VAL A 26 -7.84 5.58 11.61
CA VAL A 26 -6.75 6.04 10.72
C VAL A 26 -7.21 6.01 9.27
N GLU A 27 -6.46 6.64 8.37
CA GLU A 27 -6.72 6.62 6.93
C GLU A 27 -5.51 6.04 6.18
N PHE A 28 -5.77 5.10 5.27
CA PHE A 28 -4.81 4.70 4.25
C PHE A 28 -4.87 5.70 3.10
N VAL A 29 -3.94 6.66 3.10
CA VAL A 29 -3.78 7.59 1.98
C VAL A 29 -3.59 6.81 0.68
N LYS A 30 -4.49 7.02 -0.29
CA LYS A 30 -4.47 6.37 -1.60
C LYS A 30 -3.65 7.21 -2.57
N LEU A 31 -2.52 6.67 -2.99
CA LEU A 31 -1.61 7.29 -3.95
C LEU A 31 -1.82 6.62 -5.30
N GLU A 32 -2.50 7.30 -6.21
CA GLU A 32 -2.69 6.85 -7.59
C GLU A 32 -1.35 6.92 -8.32
N VAL A 33 -0.91 5.85 -9.00
CA VAL A 33 0.42 5.77 -9.63
C VAL A 33 0.41 5.62 -11.15
N TRP A 34 -0.71 5.32 -11.79
CA TRP A 34 -0.75 5.15 -13.25
C TRP A 34 -0.88 6.48 -13.99
N HIS A 35 -1.54 7.46 -13.40
CA HIS A 35 -1.80 8.78 -13.97
C HIS A 35 -1.14 9.92 -13.18
N ASN A 36 -0.33 9.60 -12.18
CA ASN A 36 0.43 10.58 -11.39
C ASN A 36 1.91 10.15 -11.26
N ALA A 37 2.78 10.86 -11.98
CA ALA A 37 4.21 10.57 -12.04
C ALA A 37 4.95 10.80 -10.72
N GLU A 38 4.50 11.74 -9.88
CA GLU A 38 5.13 12.02 -8.58
C GLU A 38 4.91 10.84 -7.61
N ASN A 39 3.69 10.31 -7.59
CA ASN A 39 3.34 9.13 -6.81
C ASN A 39 4.03 7.87 -7.35
N ALA A 40 4.15 7.73 -8.68
CA ALA A 40 4.89 6.63 -9.30
C ALA A 40 6.37 6.65 -8.90
N ALA A 41 7.01 7.81 -8.97
CA ALA A 41 8.39 7.98 -8.53
C ALA A 41 8.56 7.74 -7.01
N PHE A 42 7.52 8.01 -6.21
CA PHE A 42 7.54 7.65 -4.80
C PHE A 42 7.45 6.12 -4.60
N LEU A 43 6.59 5.44 -5.34
CA LEU A 43 6.48 3.97 -5.32
C LEU A 43 7.84 3.32 -5.65
N GLU A 44 8.52 3.77 -6.72
CA GLU A 44 9.82 3.25 -7.13
C GLU A 44 10.90 3.35 -6.03
N LYS A 45 10.84 4.40 -5.20
CA LYS A 45 11.78 4.58 -4.08
C LYS A 45 11.50 3.64 -2.91
N VAL A 46 10.23 3.38 -2.61
CA VAL A 46 9.85 2.53 -1.45
C VAL A 46 9.81 1.05 -1.81
N ASP A 47 9.61 0.74 -3.08
CA ASP A 47 9.54 -0.62 -3.60
C ASP A 47 10.92 -1.22 -3.92
N GLN A 48 11.89 -0.96 -3.05
CA GLN A 48 13.25 -1.48 -3.16
C GLN A 48 13.56 -2.46 -2.04
N ASP A 49 14.20 -3.57 -2.35
CA ASP A 49 14.72 -4.48 -1.34
C ASP A 49 16.01 -3.93 -0.69
N GLY A 50 16.63 -4.71 0.20
CA GLY A 50 17.87 -4.28 0.87
C GLY A 50 19.10 -4.16 -0.05
N GLN A 51 18.99 -4.57 -1.32
CA GLN A 51 20.03 -4.45 -2.35
C GLN A 51 19.73 -3.34 -3.37
N GLY A 52 18.57 -2.68 -3.27
CA GLY A 52 18.15 -1.63 -4.21
C GLY A 52 17.41 -2.16 -5.43
N GLU A 53 17.05 -3.46 -5.45
CA GLU A 53 16.30 -4.08 -6.54
C GLU A 53 14.79 -3.95 -6.28
N VAL A 54 13.97 -3.99 -7.33
CA VAL A 54 12.50 -3.92 -7.19
C VAL A 54 11.98 -5.09 -6.35
N TRP A 55 11.24 -4.79 -5.28
CA TRP A 55 10.79 -5.81 -4.32
C TRP A 55 9.43 -6.44 -4.68
N CYS A 56 8.46 -5.63 -5.11
CA CYS A 56 7.12 -6.08 -5.48
C CYS A 56 6.82 -5.90 -6.97
N GLY A 57 7.06 -4.70 -7.50
CA GLY A 57 6.80 -4.30 -8.88
C GLY A 57 5.33 -4.09 -9.23
N GLY A 58 4.43 -4.03 -8.24
CA GLY A 58 2.99 -4.02 -8.50
C GLY A 58 2.13 -3.37 -7.40
N ILE A 59 0.86 -3.18 -7.75
CA ILE A 59 -0.18 -2.60 -6.89
C ILE A 59 -1.37 -3.57 -6.74
N PRO A 60 -2.14 -3.51 -5.63
CA PRO A 60 -2.02 -2.57 -4.52
C PRO A 60 -0.75 -2.80 -3.68
N PHE A 61 -0.11 -1.70 -3.28
CA PHE A 61 1.09 -1.73 -2.43
C PHE A 61 0.82 -0.95 -1.15
N TYR A 62 1.17 -1.53 -0.01
CA TYR A 62 0.96 -0.91 1.29
C TYR A 62 2.30 -0.57 1.90
N TYR A 63 2.41 0.64 2.44
CA TYR A 63 3.62 1.17 3.04
C TYR A 63 3.26 1.95 4.29
N ASN A 64 3.97 1.69 5.38
CA ASN A 64 3.90 2.49 6.60
C ASN A 64 5.18 3.31 6.69
N GLU A 65 5.08 4.61 6.40
CA GLU A 65 6.22 5.54 6.41
C GLU A 65 6.94 5.62 7.76
N LYS A 66 6.22 5.38 8.86
CA LYS A 66 6.80 5.46 10.21
C LYS A 66 7.71 4.28 10.54
N THR A 67 7.37 3.10 10.02
CA THR A 67 8.10 1.85 10.32
C THR A 67 8.93 1.33 9.16
N GLY A 68 8.73 1.86 7.95
CA GLY A 68 9.33 1.36 6.72
C GLY A 68 8.74 0.01 6.25
N LYS A 69 7.74 -0.53 6.96
CA LYS A 69 7.14 -1.82 6.62
C LYS A 69 6.29 -1.71 5.36
N LYS A 70 6.29 -2.79 4.57
CA LYS A 70 5.59 -2.86 3.29
C LYS A 70 4.92 -4.21 3.04
N LEU A 71 3.82 -4.18 2.30
CA LEU A 71 3.09 -5.37 1.83
C LEU A 71 2.82 -5.25 0.33
N CYS A 72 3.02 -6.35 -0.39
CA CYS A 72 2.86 -6.46 -1.84
C CYS A 72 1.54 -7.16 -2.20
N GLY A 73 0.75 -6.56 -3.10
CA GLY A 73 -0.51 -7.12 -3.60
C GLY A 73 -1.64 -7.11 -2.57
N PRO A 74 -2.83 -7.64 -2.93
CA PRO A 74 -3.99 -7.65 -2.05
C PRO A 74 -3.75 -8.39 -0.73
N GLN A 75 -4.13 -7.77 0.38
CA GLN A 75 -3.89 -8.28 1.73
C GLN A 75 -5.19 -8.50 2.51
N LYS A 76 -5.14 -9.44 3.45
CA LYS A 76 -6.21 -9.66 4.41
C LYS A 76 -6.18 -8.59 5.51
N TYR A 77 -7.34 -8.33 6.11
CA TYR A 77 -7.49 -7.41 7.23
C TYR A 77 -6.41 -7.55 8.32
N GLU A 78 -6.07 -8.78 8.76
CA GLU A 78 -5.10 -8.99 9.84
C GLU A 78 -3.71 -8.42 9.52
N LYS A 79 -3.25 -8.58 8.28
CA LYS A 79 -1.95 -8.05 7.84
C LYS A 79 -1.99 -6.53 7.68
N LEU A 80 -3.11 -5.99 7.17
CA LEU A 80 -3.31 -4.54 7.06
C LEU A 80 -3.38 -3.88 8.43
N LEU A 81 -4.03 -4.54 9.41
CA LEU A 81 -4.12 -4.10 10.78
C LEU A 81 -2.74 -4.07 11.45
N ALA A 82 -1.96 -5.16 11.33
CA ALA A 82 -0.60 -5.22 11.84
C ALA A 82 0.27 -4.11 11.23
N LEU A 83 0.21 -3.95 9.89
CA LEU A 83 0.93 -2.89 9.20
C LEU A 83 0.55 -1.50 9.72
N ALA A 84 -0.74 -1.22 9.90
CA ALA A 84 -1.23 0.07 10.39
C ALA A 84 -0.81 0.35 11.84
N LYS A 85 -0.73 -0.69 12.68
CA LYS A 85 -0.18 -0.61 14.04
C LYS A 85 1.35 -0.48 14.08
N GLY A 86 2.04 -0.77 12.98
CA GLY A 86 3.49 -0.76 12.89
C GLY A 86 4.15 -2.09 13.28
N GLU A 87 3.36 -3.16 13.39
CA GLU A 87 3.75 -4.52 13.79
C GLU A 87 4.30 -5.36 12.64
#